data_AF-A0AAW2VU71-F1
#
_entry.id   AF-A0AAW2VU71-F1
#
_cell.length_a   1.000
_cell.length_b   1.000
_cell.length_c   1.000
_cell.angle_alpha   90.00
_cell.angle_beta   90.00
_cell.angle_gamma   90.00
#
_symmetry.space_group_name_H-M   'P 1'
#
loop_
_entity.id
_entity.type
_entity.pdbx_description
1 polymer ?
#
loop_
_entity_poly.entity_id
_entity_poly.type
_entity_poly.pdbx_seq_one_letter_code
_entity_poly.pdbx_strand_id
1 'polypeptide(L)'
;MAAAEGGEPTRIMVAVNESTIKGYPHASISSRGAFEWTLKKIVRSNTSGFKLLFLHVQVPDEDGFDDMDSIFASPEDFRTMKHRDKIRGLHLLEYFVKQCHEIGV
;
A
#
# COMPACT_ATOMS: atom_id res chain seq x y z
N MET A 1 -29.27 -14.59 -26.94
CA MET A 1 -27.83 -14.27 -26.77
C MET A 1 -27.39 -14.97 -25.50
N ALA A 2 -26.44 -15.91 -25.59
CA ALA A 2 -25.87 -16.54 -24.41
C ALA A 2 -25.08 -15.47 -23.64
N ALA A 3 -25.40 -15.30 -22.35
CA ALA A 3 -24.56 -14.52 -21.46
C ALA A 3 -23.18 -15.20 -21.44
N ALA A 4 -22.14 -14.46 -21.81
CA ALA A 4 -20.78 -14.96 -21.66
C ALA A 4 -20.57 -15.28 -20.19
N GLU A 5 -20.17 -16.52 -19.87
CA GLU A 5 -19.68 -16.86 -18.53
C GLU A 5 -18.59 -15.84 -18.17
N GLY A 6 -18.81 -15.09 -17.09
CA GLY A 6 -17.89 -14.04 -16.68
C GLY A 6 -16.54 -14.65 -16.37
N GLY A 7 -15.53 -14.36 -17.20
CA GLY A 7 -14.15 -14.79 -16.97
C GLY A 7 -13.63 -14.28 -15.62
N GLU A 8 -12.56 -14.91 -15.11
CA GLU A 8 -11.96 -14.48 -13.84
C GLU A 8 -11.67 -12.97 -13.83
N PRO A 9 -11.97 -12.26 -12.71
CA PRO A 9 -11.65 -10.85 -12.58
C PRO A 9 -10.17 -10.56 -12.86
N THR A 10 -9.91 -9.51 -13.61
CA THR A 10 -8.53 -9.08 -13.92
C THR A 10 -7.85 -8.62 -12.63
N ARG A 11 -6.69 -9.22 -12.32
CA ARG A 11 -5.94 -8.90 -11.11
C ARG A 11 -4.95 -7.77 -11.41
N ILE A 12 -5.10 -6.63 -10.74
CA ILE A 12 -4.21 -5.47 -10.89
C ILE A 12 -3.39 -5.32 -9.62
N MET A 13 -2.08 -5.54 -9.73
CA MET A 13 -1.16 -5.28 -8.62
C MET A 13 -0.72 -3.81 -8.62
N VAL A 14 -0.87 -3.15 -7.48
CA VAL A 14 -0.46 -1.76 -7.27
C VAL A 14 0.62 -1.74 -6.19
N ALA A 15 1.83 -1.34 -6.59
CA ALA A 15 2.92 -1.10 -5.65
C ALA A 15 2.66 0.22 -4.92
N VAL A 16 2.73 0.18 -3.59
CA VAL A 16 2.42 1.34 -2.74
C VAL A 16 3.53 1.58 -1.71
N ASN A 17 3.83 2.84 -1.43
CA ASN A 17 4.83 3.23 -0.45
C ASN A 17 4.42 4.48 0.36
N GLU A 18 5.12 4.69 1.46
CA GLU A 18 4.96 5.84 2.35
C GLU A 18 5.43 7.14 1.69
N SER A 19 4.83 8.26 2.06
CA SER A 19 5.26 9.58 1.66
C SER A 19 6.55 9.95 2.38
N THR A 20 7.59 10.31 1.64
CA THR A 20 8.82 10.89 2.23
C THR A 20 8.64 12.34 2.68
N ILE A 21 7.58 13.04 2.24
CA ILE A 21 7.32 14.44 2.59
C ILE A 21 6.42 14.53 3.82
N LYS A 22 5.36 13.72 3.87
CA LYS A 22 4.40 13.72 4.99
C LYS A 22 4.73 12.69 6.06
N GLY A 23 5.59 11.72 5.74
CA GLY A 23 5.85 10.57 6.59
C GLY A 23 4.61 9.70 6.80
N TYR A 24 4.79 8.70 7.65
CA TYR A 24 3.74 7.83 8.14
C TYR A 24 2.63 8.63 8.86
N PRO A 25 1.34 8.26 8.69
CA PRO A 25 0.81 7.10 7.94
C PRO A 25 0.43 7.43 6.49
N HIS A 26 0.98 8.49 5.90
CA HIS A 26 0.52 8.97 4.61
C HIS A 26 1.14 8.21 3.44
N ALA A 27 0.31 7.74 2.50
CA ALA A 27 0.78 7.20 1.23
C ALA A 27 1.50 8.27 0.39
N SER A 28 2.47 7.84 -0.42
CA SER A 28 3.15 8.73 -1.36
C SER A 28 2.19 9.30 -2.40
N ILE A 29 2.49 10.50 -2.88
CA ILE A 29 1.66 11.20 -3.88
C ILE A 29 1.53 10.37 -5.15
N SER A 30 2.62 9.72 -5.57
CA SER A 30 2.65 8.86 -6.76
C SER A 30 1.83 7.59 -6.56
N SER A 31 1.94 6.90 -5.41
CA SER A 31 1.12 5.72 -5.12
C SER A 31 -0.37 6.04 -5.14
N ARG A 32 -0.76 7.13 -4.46
CA ARG A 32 -2.15 7.58 -4.43
C ARG A 32 -2.65 7.94 -5.82
N GLY A 33 -1.87 8.72 -6.58
CA GLY A 33 -2.23 9.10 -7.94
C GLY A 33 -2.39 7.90 -8.88
N ALA A 34 -1.49 6.91 -8.79
CA ALA A 34 -1.59 5.68 -9.58
C ALA A 34 -2.84 4.87 -9.26
N PHE A 35 -3.16 4.72 -7.97
CA PHE A 35 -4.37 4.05 -7.50
C PHE A 35 -5.65 4.76 -7.98
N GLU A 36 -5.77 6.07 -7.71
CA GLU A 36 -6.93 6.86 -8.10
C GLU A 36 -7.14 6.87 -9.62
N TRP A 37 -6.05 6.98 -10.39
CA TRP A 37 -6.11 6.91 -11.85
C TRP A 37 -6.56 5.54 -12.33
N THR A 38 -6.06 4.46 -11.73
CA THR A 38 -6.44 3.08 -12.05
C THR A 38 -7.94 2.87 -11.83
N LEU A 39 -8.45 3.32 -10.68
CA LEU A 39 -9.88 3.28 -10.41
C LEU A 39 -10.68 4.08 -11.45
N LYS A 40 -10.26 5.32 -11.71
CA LYS A 40 -11.00 6.24 -12.58
C LYS A 40 -10.98 5.84 -14.06
N LYS A 41 -9.90 5.22 -14.53
CA LYS A 41 -9.65 5.00 -15.97
C LYS A 41 -9.75 3.54 -16.39
N ILE A 42 -9.42 2.60 -15.50
CA ILE A 42 -9.43 1.17 -15.79
C ILE A 42 -10.68 0.52 -15.19
N VAL A 43 -10.84 0.58 -13.86
CA VAL A 43 -11.96 -0.09 -13.17
C VAL A 43 -13.30 0.57 -13.52
N ARG A 44 -13.34 1.90 -13.50
CA ARG A 44 -14.53 2.72 -13.81
C ARG A 44 -15.73 2.22 -12.99
N SER A 45 -16.83 1.90 -13.64
CA SER A 45 -18.04 1.35 -13.01
C SER A 45 -18.07 -0.19 -13.01
N ASN A 46 -17.07 -0.87 -13.57
CA ASN A 46 -17.04 -2.33 -13.69
C ASN A 46 -16.27 -2.95 -12.50
N THR A 47 -16.74 -2.72 -11.28
CA THR A 47 -15.97 -3.07 -10.07
C THR A 47 -15.79 -4.58 -9.90
N SER A 48 -16.78 -5.39 -10.29
CA SER A 48 -16.69 -6.87 -10.23
C SER A 48 -15.74 -7.48 -11.26
N GLY A 49 -15.35 -6.73 -12.29
CA GLY A 49 -14.43 -7.19 -13.33
C GLY A 49 -12.96 -7.16 -12.93
N PHE A 50 -12.62 -6.58 -11.77
CA PHE A 50 -11.25 -6.38 -11.33
C PHE A 50 -11.04 -6.79 -9.88
N LYS A 51 -9.81 -7.17 -9.54
CA LYS A 51 -9.34 -7.37 -8.17
C LYS A 51 -8.02 -6.64 -7.97
N LEU A 52 -8.02 -5.66 -7.08
CA LEU A 52 -6.81 -4.91 -6.74
C LEU A 52 -5.98 -5.67 -5.70
N LEU A 53 -4.68 -5.75 -5.94
CA LEU A 53 -3.70 -6.38 -5.06
C LEU A 53 -2.68 -5.31 -4.65
N PHE A 54 -2.61 -4.96 -3.37
CA PHE A 54 -1.66 -3.97 -2.88
C PHE A 54 -0.39 -4.65 -2.39
N LEU A 55 0.76 -4.16 -2.87
CA LEU A 55 2.07 -4.61 -2.42
C LEU A 55 2.86 -3.43 -1.88
N HIS A 56 3.15 -3.47 -0.58
CA HIS A 56 4.12 -2.59 0.05
C HIS A 56 5.41 -3.36 0.31
N VAL A 57 6.52 -2.89 -0.25
CA VAL A 57 7.84 -3.44 0.06
C VAL A 57 8.43 -2.60 1.18
N GLN A 58 8.48 -3.19 2.36
CA GLN A 58 9.10 -2.57 3.53
C GLN A 58 10.62 -2.71 3.42
N VAL A 59 11.31 -1.57 3.32
CA VAL A 59 12.77 -1.51 3.40
C VAL A 59 13.11 -1.05 4.81
N PRO A 60 13.98 -1.77 5.54
CA PRO A 60 14.51 -1.26 6.80
C PRO A 60 15.25 0.05 6.52
N ASP A 61 14.99 1.09 7.29
CA ASP A 61 15.77 2.33 7.22
C ASP A 61 17.21 2.03 7.71
N GLU A 62 18.06 1.48 6.85
CA GLU A 62 19.50 1.38 7.12
C GLU A 62 20.24 2.68 6.74
N ASP A 63 19.62 3.52 5.90
CA ASP A 63 20.24 4.73 5.35
C ASP A 63 19.57 6.04 5.81
N GLY A 64 18.59 5.94 6.72
CA GLY A 64 17.90 7.08 7.30
C GLY A 64 18.74 7.77 8.36
N PHE A 65 19.59 8.71 7.97
CA PHE A 65 20.32 9.64 8.84
C PHE A 65 19.38 10.60 9.63
N ASP A 66 18.29 10.12 10.21
CA ASP A 66 17.40 10.91 11.08
C ASP A 66 17.37 10.41 12.53
N ASP A 67 18.02 9.28 12.83
CA ASP A 67 18.42 8.94 14.19
C ASP A 67 19.91 9.24 14.36
N MET A 68 20.24 10.53 14.39
CA MET A 68 21.52 11.03 14.88
C MET A 68 21.65 10.79 16.40
N ASP A 69 21.58 9.51 16.84
CA ASP A 69 22.10 8.90 18.09
C ASP A 69 21.49 7.50 18.43
N SER A 70 20.93 6.74 17.47
CA SER A 70 20.50 5.36 17.75
C SER A 70 21.70 4.40 17.84
N ILE A 71 22.40 4.38 18.98
CA ILE A 71 23.32 3.29 19.32
C ILE A 71 22.45 2.03 19.51
N PHE A 72 22.39 1.18 18.49
CA PHE A 72 21.78 -0.15 18.60
C PHE A 72 22.66 -1.05 19.49
N ALA A 73 22.51 -0.92 20.81
CA ALA A 73 23.31 -1.63 21.80
C ALA A 73 22.70 -2.97 22.22
N SER A 74 21.46 -3.27 21.82
CA SER A 74 20.75 -4.47 22.25
C SER A 74 19.90 -5.12 21.15
N PRO A 75 19.64 -6.44 21.25
CA PRO A 75 18.66 -7.13 20.41
C PRO A 75 17.22 -6.57 20.52
N GLU A 76 16.89 -5.85 21.60
CA GLU A 76 15.56 -5.27 21.81
C GLU A 76 15.31 -4.05 20.92
N ASP A 77 16.35 -3.26 20.65
CA ASP A 77 16.27 -2.10 19.75
C ASP A 77 15.84 -2.55 18.34
N PHE A 78 16.46 -3.62 17.84
CA PHE A 78 16.10 -4.22 16.55
C PHE A 78 14.67 -4.81 16.51
N ARG A 79 14.16 -5.32 17.65
CA ARG A 79 12.77 -5.82 17.73
C ARG A 79 11.77 -4.69 17.64
N THR A 80 12.05 -3.58 18.32
CA THR A 80 11.20 -2.39 18.35
C THR A 80 11.11 -1.75 16.97
N MET A 81 12.23 -1.60 16.25
CA MET A 81 12.26 -1.10 14.87
C MET A 81 11.41 -1.97 13.94
N LYS A 82 11.64 -3.29 13.92
CA LYS A 82 10.89 -4.23 13.06
C LYS A 82 9.39 -4.17 13.34
N HIS A 83 8.99 -3.99 14.59
CA HIS A 83 7.58 -3.86 14.97
C HIS A 83 6.98 -2.55 14.45
N ARG A 84 7.69 -1.43 14.61
CA ARG A 84 7.27 -0.11 14.12
C ARG A 84 7.06 -0.11 12.61
N ASP A 85 8.04 -0.57 11.84
CA ASP A 85 7.97 -0.53 10.38
C ASP A 85 6.89 -1.48 9.84
N LYS A 86 6.66 -2.61 10.52
CA LYS A 86 5.53 -3.51 10.22
C LYS A 86 4.18 -2.81 10.44
N ILE A 87 4.01 -2.08 11.55
CA ILE A 87 2.79 -1.30 11.80
C ILE A 87 2.61 -0.22 10.72
N ARG A 88 3.70 0.46 10.35
CA ARG A 88 3.67 1.49 9.29
C ARG A 88 3.17 0.93 7.97
N GLY A 89 3.74 -0.19 7.53
CA GLY A 89 3.32 -0.89 6.32
C GLY A 89 1.86 -1.36 6.36
N LEU A 90 1.39 -1.86 7.52
CA LEU A 90 0.01 -2.33 7.67
C LEU A 90 -1.01 -1.20 7.55
N HIS A 91 -0.78 -0.04 8.21
CA HIS A 91 -1.70 1.09 8.10
C HIS A 91 -1.72 1.68 6.68
N LEU A 92 -0.59 1.65 5.97
CA LEU A 92 -0.54 2.04 4.58
C LEU A 92 -1.44 1.14 3.72
N LEU A 93 -1.37 -0.18 3.91
CA LEU A 93 -2.23 -1.12 3.18
C LEU A 93 -3.71 -0.94 3.56
N GLU A 94 -4.00 -0.73 4.84
CA GLU A 94 -5.36 -0.48 5.34
C GLU A 94 -6.00 0.74 4.67
N TYR A 95 -5.24 1.83 4.47
CA TYR A 95 -5.71 3.00 3.73
C TYR A 95 -6.26 2.63 2.35
N PHE A 96 -5.51 1.86 1.54
CA PHE A 96 -5.95 1.48 0.19
C PHE A 96 -7.08 0.46 0.19
N VAL A 97 -7.07 -0.50 1.13
CA VAL A 97 -8.14 -1.50 1.27
C VAL A 97 -9.46 -0.82 1.65
N LYS A 98 -9.43 0.14 2.57
CA LYS A 98 -10.62 0.90 2.97
C LYS A 98 -11.23 1.63 1.77
N GLN A 99 -10.39 2.24 0.93
CA GLN A 99 -10.86 2.92 -0.29
C GLN A 99 -11.50 1.93 -1.29
N CYS A 100 -10.96 0.72 -1.45
CA CYS A 100 -11.59 -0.32 -2.30
C CYS A 100 -12.94 -0.78 -1.74
N HIS A 101 -13.02 -0.96 -0.42
CA HIS A 101 -14.26 -1.35 0.24
C HIS A 101 -15.38 -0.32 0.05
N GLU A 102 -15.05 0.98 0.16
CA GLU A 102 -16.01 2.08 -0.02
C GLU A 102 -16.60 2.14 -1.44
N ILE A 103 -15.86 1.70 -2.45
CA ILE A 103 -16.28 1.73 -3.87
C ILE A 103 -16.79 0.37 -4.39
N GLY A 104 -16.71 -0.69 -3.59
CA GLY A 104 -17.18 -2.03 -3.95
C GLY A 104 -16.30 -2.76 -4.97
N VAL A 105 -14.98 -2.54 -4.91
CA VAL A 105 -13.94 -3.29 -5.66
C VAL A 105 -13.23 -4.27 -4.74
#